data_AF-W9WE50-F1
#
_entry.id   AF-W9WE50-F1
#
_cell.length_a   1.000
_cell.length_b   1.000
_cell.length_c   1.000
_cell.angle_alpha   90.00
_cell.angle_beta   90.00
_cell.angle_gamma   90.00
#
_symmetry.space_group_name_H-M   'P 1'
#
loop_
_entity.id
_entity.type
_entity.pdbx_description
1 polymer ?
#
loop_
_entity_poly.entity_id
_entity_poly.type
_entity_poly.pdbx_seq_one_letter_code
_entity_poly.pdbx_strand_id
1 'polypeptide(L)'
;MEILGAGSAVVTIAVEFAHISRRLRRCIRSLTYARRDIKVIHDEVEAFSTLLGLFHSTVTDDRLADEGLSTKIKTSKMTQHIVISGRAALDKIKQILLEVDPLRTDKGYPAHKRWIARWKWSGRKEEWIPVQIELNSIKLSADLLISIVFCQHLVHKLDQLRAEQKNIPNELLQQLSVAQPH
;
A
#
# COMPACT_ATOMS: atom_id res chain seq x y z
N MET A 1 -7.85 25.89 5.19
CA MET A 1 -6.66 25.05 5.44
C MET A 1 -6.56 24.08 4.29
N GLU A 2 -5.39 24.02 3.64
CA GLU A 2 -5.19 23.67 2.24
C GLU A 2 -5.59 22.23 1.88
N ILE A 3 -6.39 22.06 0.82
CA ILE A 3 -6.76 20.77 0.22
C ILE A 3 -5.64 20.28 -0.75
N LEU A 4 -4.58 21.06 -0.89
CA LEU A 4 -3.32 20.64 -1.47
C LEU A 4 -2.64 19.62 -0.52
N GLY A 5 -2.78 18.32 -0.78
CA GLY A 5 -1.77 17.40 -0.25
C GLY A 5 -2.18 15.97 0.06
N ALA A 6 -3.43 15.54 -0.11
CA ALA A 6 -3.77 14.14 0.16
C ALA A 6 -3.18 13.18 -0.90
N GLY A 7 -3.26 13.54 -2.19
CA GLY A 7 -2.62 12.77 -3.26
C GLY A 7 -1.10 12.72 -3.19
N SER A 8 -0.44 13.83 -2.84
CA SER A 8 1.02 13.84 -2.63
C SER A 8 1.42 13.10 -1.35
N ALA A 9 0.59 13.17 -0.29
CA ALA A 9 0.82 12.40 0.94
C ALA A 9 0.77 10.89 0.70
N VAL A 10 -0.07 10.39 -0.21
CA VAL A 10 -0.08 8.95 -0.56
C VAL A 10 1.26 8.51 -1.17
N VAL A 11 1.87 9.33 -2.04
CA VAL A 11 3.21 9.05 -2.57
C VAL A 11 4.26 9.04 -1.47
N THR A 12 4.23 10.05 -0.61
CA THR A 12 5.17 10.14 0.51
C THR A 12 5.10 8.86 1.35
N ILE A 13 3.89 8.39 1.64
CA ILE A 13 3.67 7.14 2.35
C ILE A 13 4.21 5.95 1.56
N ALA A 14 3.91 5.84 0.26
CA ALA A 14 4.43 4.77 -0.59
C ALA A 14 5.96 4.70 -0.56
N VAL A 15 6.64 5.86 -0.65
CA VAL A 15 8.09 5.99 -0.56
C VAL A 15 8.61 5.56 0.80
N GLU A 16 7.95 5.95 1.90
CA GLU A 16 8.31 5.53 3.25
C GLU A 16 8.16 4.02 3.44
N PHE A 17 7.08 3.41 2.93
CA PHE A 17 6.91 1.96 2.94
C PHE A 17 7.96 1.24 2.05
N ALA A 18 8.31 1.79 0.89
CA ALA A 18 9.39 1.25 0.07
C ALA A 18 10.76 1.35 0.79
N HIS A 19 10.99 2.42 1.55
CA HIS A 19 12.18 2.56 2.38
C HIS A 19 12.19 1.54 3.53
N ILE A 20 11.06 1.34 4.22
CA ILE A 20 10.98 0.41 5.33
C ILE A 20 11.06 -1.05 4.88
N SER A 21 10.49 -1.39 3.71
CA SER A 21 10.69 -2.67 3.02
C SER A 21 12.19 -2.97 2.85
N ARG A 22 12.95 -2.03 2.30
CA ARG A 22 14.42 -2.18 2.14
C ARG A 22 15.15 -2.34 3.47
N ARG A 23 14.67 -1.75 4.56
CA ARG A 23 15.23 -1.96 5.91
C ARG A 23 14.90 -3.34 6.46
N LEU A 24 13.65 -3.80 6.33
CA LEU A 24 13.22 -5.14 6.71
C LEU A 24 14.02 -6.21 5.95
N ARG A 25 14.20 -6.04 4.64
CA ARG A 25 15.02 -6.94 3.81
C ARG A 25 16.44 -7.09 4.33
N ARG A 26 17.07 -5.98 4.73
CA ARG A 26 18.40 -5.99 5.34
C ARG A 26 18.38 -6.69 6.70
N CYS A 27 17.39 -6.37 7.53
CA CYS A 27 17.21 -6.99 8.84
C CYS A 27 17.11 -8.51 8.75
N ILE A 28 16.27 -9.04 7.84
CA ILE A 28 16.07 -10.48 7.61
C ILE A 28 17.38 -11.22 7.33
N ARG A 29 18.31 -10.61 6.60
CA ARG A 29 19.62 -11.23 6.28
C ARG A 29 20.49 -11.42 7.50
N SER A 30 20.37 -10.52 8.48
CA SER A 30 21.12 -10.53 9.74
C SER A 30 20.37 -11.20 10.90
N LEU A 31 19.18 -11.75 10.67
CA LEU A 31 18.36 -12.36 11.72
C LEU A 31 18.48 -13.88 11.72
N THR A 32 18.81 -14.44 12.90
CA THR A 32 18.68 -15.87 13.15
C THR A 32 17.33 -16.19 13.78
N TYR A 33 16.90 -15.38 14.76
CA TYR A 33 15.59 -15.47 15.41
C TYR A 33 14.58 -14.57 14.71
N ALA A 34 13.28 -14.85 14.80
CA ALA A 34 12.19 -14.07 14.18
C ALA A 34 12.21 -13.95 12.64
N ARG A 35 13.19 -14.55 11.96
CA ARG A 35 13.44 -14.32 10.52
C ARG A 35 12.21 -14.55 9.64
N ARG A 36 11.43 -15.60 9.90
CA ARG A 36 10.22 -15.92 9.13
C ARG A 36 9.13 -14.86 9.35
N ASP A 37 8.90 -14.48 10.59
CA ASP A 37 7.87 -13.49 10.95
C ASP A 37 8.20 -12.12 10.31
N ILE A 38 9.46 -11.68 10.39
CA ILE A 38 9.90 -10.43 9.74
C ILE A 38 9.83 -10.52 8.22
N LYS A 39 10.01 -11.72 7.64
CA LYS A 39 9.81 -11.93 6.20
C LYS A 39 8.35 -11.74 5.79
N VAL A 40 7.39 -12.28 6.55
CA VAL A 40 5.96 -12.05 6.28
C VAL A 40 5.64 -10.56 6.31
N ILE A 41 6.16 -9.82 7.31
CA ILE A 41 5.98 -8.37 7.40
C ILE A 41 6.62 -7.65 6.21
N HIS A 42 7.83 -8.04 5.80
CA HIS A 42 8.50 -7.49 4.62
C HIS A 42 7.67 -7.66 3.35
N ASP A 43 7.19 -8.88 3.10
CA ASP A 43 6.47 -9.22 1.88
C ASP A 43 5.14 -8.42 1.82
N GLU A 44 4.46 -8.29 2.96
CA GLU A 44 3.24 -7.49 3.08
C GLU A 44 3.49 -6.00 2.83
N VAL A 45 4.55 -5.46 3.43
CA VAL A 45 4.96 -4.06 3.29
C VAL A 45 5.43 -3.73 1.88
N GLU A 46 6.14 -4.64 1.21
CA GLU A 46 6.56 -4.48 -0.18
C GLU A 46 5.35 -4.43 -1.09
N ALA A 47 4.43 -5.40 -0.98
CA ALA A 47 3.19 -5.41 -1.75
C ALA A 47 2.36 -4.14 -1.53
N PHE A 48 2.26 -3.67 -0.28
CA PHE A 48 1.55 -2.44 0.05
C PHE A 48 2.20 -1.21 -0.59
N SER A 49 3.53 -1.09 -0.54
CA SER A 49 4.26 0.03 -1.17
C SER A 49 4.03 0.09 -2.68
N THR A 50 4.04 -1.07 -3.34
CA THR A 50 3.78 -1.18 -4.78
C THR A 50 2.36 -0.76 -5.11
N LEU A 51 1.37 -1.21 -4.33
CA LEU A 51 -0.03 -0.83 -4.54
C LEU A 51 -0.24 0.68 -4.41
N LEU A 52 0.33 1.32 -3.38
CA LEU A 52 0.19 2.77 -3.23
C LEU A 52 0.89 3.54 -4.37
N GLY A 53 2.00 3.00 -4.88
CA GLY A 53 2.65 3.51 -6.09
C GLY A 53 1.72 3.44 -7.31
N LEU A 54 1.09 2.28 -7.52
CA LEU A 54 0.10 2.07 -8.60
C LEU A 54 -1.11 2.99 -8.46
N PHE A 55 -1.66 3.11 -7.24
CA PHE A 55 -2.77 4.02 -6.96
C PHE A 55 -2.40 5.45 -7.35
N HIS A 56 -1.23 5.93 -6.92
CA HIS A 56 -0.80 7.27 -7.27
C HIS A 56 -0.69 7.46 -8.78
N SER A 57 0.03 6.57 -9.47
CA SER A 57 0.20 6.67 -10.92
C SER A 57 -1.14 6.68 -11.65
N THR A 58 -2.10 5.85 -11.23
CA THR A 58 -3.42 5.76 -11.84
C THR A 58 -4.24 7.04 -11.64
N VAL A 59 -4.18 7.64 -10.45
CA VAL A 59 -4.96 8.86 -10.14
C VAL A 59 -4.32 10.12 -10.73
N THR A 60 -3.04 10.09 -11.08
CA THR A 60 -2.34 11.21 -11.73
C THR A 60 -2.15 11.03 -13.23
N ASP A 61 -2.53 9.89 -13.81
CA ASP A 61 -2.45 9.70 -15.25
C ASP A 61 -3.64 10.40 -15.92
N ASP A 62 -3.36 11.51 -16.61
CA ASP A 62 -4.35 12.31 -17.34
C ASP A 62 -5.08 11.52 -18.43
N ARG A 63 -4.53 10.38 -18.87
CA ARG A 63 -5.20 9.48 -19.83
C ARG A 63 -6.28 8.64 -19.16
N LEU A 64 -6.13 8.34 -17.87
CA LEU A 64 -6.99 7.42 -17.13
C LEU A 64 -8.01 8.16 -16.27
N ALA A 65 -7.59 9.24 -15.62
CA ALA A 65 -8.45 10.05 -14.76
C ALA A 65 -8.58 11.45 -15.33
N ASP A 66 -9.80 11.83 -15.72
CA ASP A 66 -10.14 13.23 -15.95
C ASP A 66 -9.88 14.07 -14.69
N GLU A 67 -9.54 15.35 -14.88
CA GLU A 67 -9.14 16.28 -13.83
C GLU A 67 -10.19 16.37 -12.71
N GLY A 68 -11.47 16.32 -13.08
CA GLY A 68 -12.59 16.30 -12.13
C GLY A 68 -12.63 15.04 -11.27
N LEU A 69 -12.42 13.85 -11.85
CA LEU A 69 -12.37 12.59 -11.12
C LEU A 69 -11.12 12.51 -10.23
N SER A 70 -9.96 12.87 -10.79
CA SER A 70 -8.69 12.89 -10.07
C SER A 70 -8.80 13.76 -8.81
N THR A 71 -9.40 14.95 -8.93
CA THR A 71 -9.62 15.87 -7.81
C THR A 71 -10.59 15.29 -6.77
N LYS A 72 -11.69 14.66 -7.20
CA LYS A 72 -12.63 13.99 -6.27
C LYS A 72 -11.97 12.86 -5.49
N ILE A 73 -11.17 12.03 -6.16
CA ILE A 73 -10.46 10.93 -5.51
C ILE A 73 -9.43 11.47 -4.53
N LYS A 74 -8.59 12.43 -4.96
CA LYS A 74 -7.56 13.04 -4.11
C LYS A 74 -8.15 13.65 -2.84
N THR A 75 -9.36 14.22 -2.89
CA THR A 75 -10.01 14.86 -1.74
C THR A 75 -10.96 13.94 -0.96
N SER A 76 -11.15 12.70 -1.42
CA SER A 76 -12.08 11.75 -0.80
C SER A 76 -11.66 11.34 0.62
N LYS A 77 -12.66 10.98 1.43
CA LYS A 77 -12.45 10.37 2.76
C LYS A 77 -11.64 9.07 2.68
N MET A 78 -11.76 8.31 1.59
CA MET A 78 -10.96 7.10 1.37
C MET A 78 -9.47 7.43 1.20
N THR A 79 -9.11 8.45 0.42
CA THR A 79 -7.71 8.89 0.29
C THR A 79 -7.16 9.42 1.62
N GLN A 80 -7.97 10.17 2.37
CA GLN A 80 -7.57 10.59 3.73
C GLN A 80 -7.36 9.41 4.68
N HIS A 81 -8.24 8.40 4.62
CA HIS A 81 -8.09 7.16 5.39
C HIS A 81 -6.82 6.41 5.00
N ILE A 82 -6.51 6.27 3.71
CA ILE A 82 -5.24 5.70 3.22
C ILE A 82 -4.06 6.44 3.85
N VAL A 83 -4.10 7.77 3.89
CA VAL A 83 -3.02 8.59 4.44
C VAL A 83 -2.86 8.42 5.95
N ILE A 84 -3.94 8.54 6.71
CA ILE A 84 -3.92 8.50 8.18
C ILE A 84 -3.54 7.10 8.68
N SER A 85 -4.27 6.08 8.22
CA SER A 85 -4.05 4.69 8.61
C SER A 85 -2.71 4.17 8.08
N GLY A 86 -2.30 4.62 6.89
CA GLY A 86 -0.98 4.30 6.32
C GLY A 86 0.17 4.81 7.20
N ARG A 87 0.10 6.04 7.72
CA ARG A 87 1.09 6.58 8.66
C ARG A 87 1.11 5.81 9.97
N ALA A 88 -0.06 5.52 10.54
CA ALA A 88 -0.16 4.76 11.79
C ALA A 88 0.44 3.36 11.66
N ALA A 89 0.11 2.63 10.58
CA ALA A 89 0.68 1.32 10.29
C ALA A 89 2.21 1.38 10.11
N LEU A 90 2.70 2.41 9.39
CA LEU A 90 4.12 2.62 9.18
C LEU A 90 4.89 2.83 10.50
N ASP A 91 4.34 3.62 11.42
CA ASP A 91 4.96 3.86 12.73
C ASP A 91 5.02 2.58 13.57
N LYS A 92 3.98 1.74 13.55
CA LYS A 92 3.99 0.41 14.18
C LYS A 92 5.07 -0.50 13.57
N ILE A 93 5.25 -0.49 12.25
CA ILE A 93 6.32 -1.25 11.58
C ILE A 93 7.71 -0.71 11.95
N LYS A 94 7.87 0.62 12.07
CA LYS A 94 9.12 1.24 12.56
C LYS A 94 9.44 0.75 13.98
N GLN A 95 8.43 0.65 14.86
CA GLN A 95 8.60 0.11 16.21
C GLN A 95 9.01 -1.37 16.19
N ILE A 96 8.35 -2.21 15.37
CA ILE A 96 8.74 -3.62 15.18
C ILE A 96 10.22 -3.74 14.79
N LEU A 97 10.68 -2.92 13.84
CA LEU A 97 12.09 -2.90 13.44
C LEU A 97 13.05 -2.54 14.57
N LEU A 98 12.70 -1.57 15.43
CA LEU A 98 13.52 -1.17 16.58
C LEU A 98 13.65 -2.30 17.61
N GLU A 99 12.57 -3.02 17.84
CA GLU A 99 12.52 -4.08 18.85
C GLU A 99 13.23 -5.35 18.41
N VAL A 100 13.31 -5.57 17.10
CA VAL A 100 14.02 -6.69 16.50
C VAL A 100 15.50 -6.36 16.27
N ASP A 101 15.89 -5.09 16.29
CA ASP A 101 17.27 -4.66 16.05
C ASP A 101 18.29 -5.36 16.98
N PRO A 102 18.03 -5.58 18.29
CA PRO A 102 18.94 -6.33 19.16
C PRO A 102 19.12 -7.81 18.77
N LEU A 103 18.19 -8.40 18.02
CA LEU A 103 18.24 -9.79 17.58
C LEU A 103 19.19 -10.02 16.40
N ARG A 104 19.67 -8.94 15.78
CA ARG A 104 20.53 -9.03 14.62
C ARG A 104 21.94 -9.49 15.01
N THR A 105 22.51 -10.34 14.17
CA THR A 105 23.84 -10.91 14.37
C THR A 105 24.96 -10.01 13.86
N ASP A 106 24.65 -9.11 12.92
CA ASP A 106 25.59 -8.14 12.34
C ASP A 106 25.91 -6.97 13.29
N LYS A 107 25.26 -6.91 14.45
CA LYS A 107 25.42 -5.85 15.45
C LYS A 107 25.82 -6.41 16.82
N GLY A 108 26.78 -5.74 17.46
CA GLY A 108 27.23 -6.06 18.81
C GLY A 108 26.28 -5.50 19.88
N TYR A 109 25.28 -6.28 20.28
CA TYR A 109 24.41 -5.95 21.42
C TYR A 109 24.81 -6.72 22.68
N PRO A 110 24.71 -6.10 23.87
CA PRO A 110 24.85 -6.80 25.15
C PRO A 110 23.89 -7.99 25.26
N ALA A 111 24.34 -9.06 25.93
CA ALA A 111 23.57 -10.30 26.07
C ALA A 111 22.17 -10.07 26.68
N HIS A 112 22.05 -9.19 27.68
CA HIS A 112 20.76 -8.86 28.30
C HIS A 112 19.77 -8.23 27.29
N LYS A 113 20.22 -7.34 26.39
CA LYS A 113 19.34 -6.74 25.37
C LYS A 113 18.86 -7.79 24.37
N ARG A 114 19.74 -8.72 23.98
CA ARG A 114 19.38 -9.84 23.10
C ARG A 114 18.35 -10.75 23.76
N TRP A 115 18.53 -11.06 25.04
CA TRP A 115 17.63 -11.92 25.79
C TRP A 115 16.24 -11.28 25.96
N ILE A 116 16.19 -10.00 26.35
CA ILE A 116 14.94 -9.24 26.46
C ILE A 116 14.23 -9.19 25.10
N ALA A 117 14.93 -8.93 24.00
CA ALA A 117 14.33 -8.89 22.68
C ALA A 117 13.78 -10.26 22.23
N ARG A 118 14.47 -11.36 22.56
CA ARG A 118 13.96 -12.72 22.28
C ARG A 118 12.69 -13.00 23.06
N TRP A 119 12.69 -12.66 24.35
CA TRP A 119 11.54 -12.86 25.21
C TRP A 119 10.34 -12.03 24.74
N LYS A 120 10.55 -10.74 24.46
CA LYS A 120 9.51 -9.87 23.88
C LYS A 120 8.94 -10.43 22.58
N TRP A 121 9.81 -10.84 21.65
CA TRP A 121 9.35 -11.36 20.37
C TRP A 121 8.59 -12.69 20.50
N SER A 122 8.92 -13.53 21.49
CA SER A 122 8.25 -14.81 21.69
C SER A 122 6.75 -14.70 21.96
N GLY A 123 6.29 -13.59 22.56
CA GLY A 123 4.87 -13.31 22.83
C GLY A 123 4.16 -12.45 21.78
N ARG A 124 4.85 -12.02 20.72
CA ARG A 124 4.43 -10.84 19.94
C ARG A 124 3.71 -11.09 18.62
N LYS A 125 3.42 -12.34 18.29
CA LYS A 125 2.66 -12.67 17.07
C LYS A 125 1.31 -11.95 17.01
N GLU A 126 0.72 -11.64 18.16
CA GLU A 126 -0.56 -10.95 18.27
C GLU A 126 -0.50 -9.45 17.91
N GLU A 127 0.64 -8.78 18.10
CA GLU A 127 0.76 -7.34 17.83
C GLU A 127 0.82 -7.00 16.33
N TRP A 128 1.21 -7.97 15.49
CA TRP A 128 1.22 -7.80 14.04
C TRP A 128 -0.20 -7.84 13.43
N ILE A 129 -1.10 -8.63 14.02
CA ILE A 129 -2.44 -8.87 13.47
C ILE A 129 -3.22 -7.55 13.24
N PRO A 130 -3.29 -6.62 14.21
CA PRO A 130 -3.94 -5.33 13.99
C PRO A 130 -3.31 -4.51 12.86
N VAL A 131 -1.98 -4.55 12.70
CA VAL A 131 -1.28 -3.85 11.61
C VAL A 131 -1.64 -4.47 10.27
N GLN A 132 -1.69 -5.80 10.18
CA GLN A 132 -2.06 -6.49 8.97
C GLN A 132 -3.50 -6.21 8.56
N ILE A 133 -4.44 -6.18 9.52
CA ILE A 133 -5.84 -5.82 9.27
C ILE A 133 -5.94 -4.39 8.75
N GLU A 134 -5.20 -3.45 9.36
CA GLU A 134 -5.16 -2.05 8.93
C GLU A 134 -4.61 -1.92 7.50
N LEU A 135 -3.49 -2.58 7.19
CA LEU A 135 -2.93 -2.60 5.84
C LEU A 135 -3.92 -3.19 4.82
N ASN A 136 -4.58 -4.30 5.13
CA ASN A 136 -5.58 -4.92 4.24
C ASN A 136 -6.77 -4.00 3.97
N SER A 137 -7.27 -3.30 4.98
CA SER A 137 -8.35 -2.30 4.81
C SER A 137 -7.92 -1.18 3.87
N ILE A 138 -6.68 -0.70 4.01
CA ILE A 138 -6.12 0.33 3.14
C ILE A 138 -5.92 -0.19 1.72
N LYS A 139 -5.43 -1.43 1.54
CA LYS A 139 -5.27 -2.06 0.22
C LYS A 139 -6.59 -2.12 -0.53
N LEU A 140 -7.64 -2.64 0.12
CA LEU A 140 -8.98 -2.70 -0.46
C LEU A 140 -9.49 -1.32 -0.88
N SER A 141 -9.22 -0.28 -0.07
CA SER A 141 -9.59 1.10 -0.41
C SER A 141 -8.83 1.61 -1.65
N ALA A 142 -7.54 1.34 -1.75
CA ALA A 142 -6.72 1.73 -2.88
C ALA A 142 -7.12 0.97 -4.17
N ASP A 143 -7.33 -0.36 -4.09
CA ASP A 143 -7.78 -1.20 -5.20
C ASP A 143 -9.14 -0.77 -5.73
N LEU A 144 -10.08 -0.42 -4.84
CA LEU A 144 -11.39 0.08 -5.23
C LEU A 144 -11.28 1.40 -5.99
N LEU A 145 -10.46 2.34 -5.52
CA LEU A 145 -10.27 3.62 -6.21
C LEU A 145 -9.58 3.45 -7.56
N ILE A 146 -8.57 2.57 -7.66
CA ILE A 146 -7.94 2.21 -8.94
C ILE A 146 -9.00 1.66 -9.92
N SER A 147 -9.85 0.74 -9.43
CA SER A 147 -10.91 0.13 -10.24
C SER A 147 -11.93 1.16 -10.72
N ILE A 148 -12.31 2.13 -9.86
CA ILE A 148 -13.21 3.23 -10.24
C ILE A 148 -12.60 4.06 -11.38
N VAL A 149 -11.32 4.42 -11.28
CA VAL A 149 -10.64 5.17 -12.35
C VAL A 149 -10.65 4.36 -13.65
N PHE A 150 -10.29 3.07 -13.59
CA PHE A 150 -10.24 2.22 -14.77
C PHE A 150 -11.62 2.04 -15.42
N CYS A 151 -12.66 1.79 -14.62
CA CYS A 151 -14.03 1.69 -15.13
C CYS A 151 -14.49 2.99 -15.80
N GLN A 152 -14.21 4.14 -15.18
CA GLN A 152 -14.58 5.43 -15.76
C GLN A 152 -13.83 5.70 -17.08
N HIS A 153 -12.55 5.34 -17.16
CA HIS A 153 -11.79 5.39 -18.40
C HIS A 153 -12.42 4.54 -19.51
N LEU A 154 -12.82 3.29 -19.19
CA LEU A 154 -13.47 2.40 -20.17
C LEU A 154 -14.83 2.94 -20.64
N VAL A 155 -15.65 3.47 -19.73
CA VAL A 155 -16.93 4.09 -20.06
C VAL A 155 -16.72 5.29 -20.99
N HIS A 156 -15.77 6.18 -20.67
CA HIS A 156 -15.48 7.34 -21.51
C HIS A 156 -15.00 6.90 -22.91
N LYS A 157 -14.15 5.88 -22.99
CA LYS A 157 -13.67 5.35 -24.28
C LYS A 157 -14.80 4.75 -25.11
N LEU A 158 -15.76 4.08 -24.48
CA LEU A 158 -16.95 3.59 -25.18
C LEU A 158 -17.82 4.74 -25.71
N ASP A 159 -18.04 5.77 -24.90
CA ASP A 159 -18.86 6.92 -25.31
C ASP A 159 -18.21 7.66 -26.49
N GLN A 160 -16.88 7.79 -26.50
CA GLN A 160 -16.13 8.31 -27.65
C GLN A 160 -16.32 7.45 -28.90
N LEU A 161 -16.16 6.13 -28.80
CA LEU A 161 -16.32 5.22 -29.94
C LEU A 161 -17.75 5.24 -30.51
N ARG A 162 -18.75 5.33 -29.62
CA ARG A 162 -20.17 5.48 -30.01
C ARG A 162 -20.42 6.81 -30.71
N ALA A 163 -19.88 7.91 -30.19
CA ALA A 163 -20.00 9.22 -30.80
C ALA A 163 -19.32 9.29 -32.19
N GLU A 164 -18.24 8.53 -32.39
CA GLU A 164 -17.51 8.44 -33.65
C GLU A 164 -18.11 7.43 -34.67
N GLN A 165 -19.26 6.79 -34.36
CA GLN A 165 -19.86 5.71 -35.18
C GLN A 165 -18.88 4.57 -35.51
N LYS A 166 -17.85 4.35 -34.70
CA LYS A 166 -16.88 3.27 -34.91
C LYS A 166 -17.39 1.98 -34.29
N ASN A 167 -17.11 0.86 -34.97
CA ASN A 167 -17.37 -0.47 -34.40
C ASN A 167 -16.66 -0.59 -33.04
N ILE A 168 -17.39 -1.00 -32.02
CA ILE A 168 -16.85 -1.23 -30.68
C ILE A 168 -15.97 -2.49 -30.73
N PRO A 169 -14.67 -2.40 -30.44
CA PRO A 169 -13.79 -3.56 -30.36
C PRO A 169 -14.30 -4.58 -29.33
N ASN A 170 -14.34 -5.86 -29.70
CA ASN A 170 -14.74 -6.96 -28.81
C ASN A 170 -13.91 -7.01 -27.51
N GLU A 171 -12.65 -6.58 -27.56
CA GLU A 171 -11.75 -6.51 -26.39
C GLU A 171 -12.29 -5.55 -25.31
N LEU A 172 -12.89 -4.42 -25.69
CA LEU A 172 -13.48 -3.48 -24.74
C LEU A 172 -14.76 -4.04 -24.10
N LEU A 173 -15.56 -4.76 -24.87
CA LEU A 173 -16.74 -5.46 -24.35
C LEU A 173 -16.34 -6.54 -23.34
N GLN A 174 -15.25 -7.27 -23.62
CA GLN A 174 -14.69 -8.25 -22.70
C GLN A 174 -14.20 -7.60 -21.40
N GLN A 175 -13.44 -6.51 -21.48
CA GLN A 175 -12.94 -5.78 -20.30
C GLN A 175 -14.07 -5.25 -19.40
N LEU A 176 -15.20 -4.82 -19.98
CA LEU A 176 -16.36 -4.37 -19.23
C LEU A 176 -17.18 -5.51 -18.62
N SER A 177 -17.28 -6.66 -19.31
CA SER A 177 -17.97 -7.83 -18.79
C SER A 177 -17.29 -8.41 -17.54
N VAL A 178 -15.96 -8.29 -17.45
CA VAL A 178 -15.17 -8.69 -16.27
C VAL A 178 -15.33 -7.70 -15.11
N ALA A 179 -15.70 -6.45 -15.38
CA ALA A 179 -15.88 -5.39 -14.39
C ALA A 179 -17.30 -5.33 -13.77
N GLN A 180 -18.26 -6.14 -14.26
CA GLN A 180 -19.59 -6.24 -13.66
C GLN A 180 -19.59 -7.32 -12.56
N PRO A 181 -19.89 -6.98 -11.30
CA PRO A 181 -20.17 -7.99 -10.29
C PRO A 181 -21.51 -8.68 -10.62
N HIS A 182 -21.50 -10.02 -10.58
CA HIS A 182 -22.73 -10.82 -10.54
C HIS A 182 -23.49 -10.60 -9.22
#